data_AF-A0A3N5UWX0-F1
#
_entry.id   AF-A0A3N5UWX0-F1
#
_cell.length_a   1.000
_cell.length_b   1.000
_cell.length_c   1.000
_cell.angle_alpha   90.00
_cell.angle_beta   90.00
_cell.angle_gamma   90.00
#
_symmetry.space_group_name_H-M   'P 1'
#
loop_
_entity.id
_entity.type
_entity.pdbx_description
1 polymer ?
#
loop_
_entity_poly.entity_id
_entity_poly.type
_entity_poly.pdbx_seq_one_letter_code
_entity_poly.pdbx_strand_id
1 'polypeptide(L)'
;MSIESFVQTLVFGIFVGGIYGIAAMGLDLVFGVIKMLNIAHGELLMLGGYATFWAFITFGLDPFVSLAIGIPVLFAIGLALDRAVYHRIVRLLGEEKIKNSLLVSFGLTLVIQNLATALFTADERTVQVSYAGIGLNLLGVTFPYTRLL
;
A
#
# COMPACT_ATOMS: atom_id res chain seq x y z
N MET A 1 -24.48 -11.71 20.18
CA MET A 1 -24.26 -11.44 18.74
C MET A 1 -25.36 -12.12 17.95
N SER A 2 -26.03 -11.42 17.04
CA SER A 2 -26.95 -12.06 16.09
C SER A 2 -26.16 -12.80 15.00
N ILE A 3 -26.75 -13.82 14.38
CA ILE A 3 -26.12 -14.57 13.27
C ILE A 3 -25.72 -13.60 12.14
N GLU A 4 -26.57 -12.61 11.84
CA GLU A 4 -26.30 -11.55 10.88
C GLU A 4 -25.02 -10.76 11.22
N SER A 5 -24.87 -10.32 12.47
CA SER A 5 -23.66 -9.60 12.91
C SER A 5 -22.38 -10.43 12.84
N PHE A 6 -22.49 -11.74 13.04
CA PHE A 6 -21.37 -12.67 12.93
C PHE A 6 -20.94 -12.83 11.46
N VAL A 7 -21.90 -13.08 10.57
CA VAL A 7 -21.65 -13.18 9.13
C VAL A 7 -21.11 -11.87 8.57
N GLN A 8 -21.65 -10.73 8.99
CA GLN A 8 -21.15 -9.40 8.61
C GLN A 8 -19.67 -9.22 8.99
N THR A 9 -19.30 -9.64 10.20
CA THR A 9 -17.91 -9.53 10.69
C THR A 9 -16.98 -10.43 9.88
N LEU A 10 -17.42 -11.65 9.52
CA LEU A 10 -16.65 -12.54 8.65
C LEU A 10 -16.42 -11.94 7.26
N VAL A 11 -17.45 -11.38 6.65
CA VAL A 11 -17.35 -10.73 5.33
C VAL A 11 -16.37 -9.55 5.38
N PHE A 12 -16.46 -8.70 6.41
CA PHE A 12 -15.51 -7.60 6.60
C PHE A 12 -14.09 -8.10 6.86
N GLY A 13 -13.94 -9.18 7.62
CA GLY A 13 -12.66 -9.85 7.84
C GLY A 13 -12.03 -10.35 6.54
N ILE A 14 -12.83 -10.92 5.63
CA ILE A 14 -12.37 -11.37 4.30
C ILE A 14 -11.89 -10.19 3.46
N PHE A 15 -12.64 -9.08 3.42
CA PHE A 15 -12.22 -7.90 2.65
C PHE A 15 -10.91 -7.31 3.18
N VAL A 16 -10.81 -7.11 4.50
CA VAL A 16 -9.59 -6.57 5.13
C VAL A 16 -8.41 -7.55 4.95
N GLY A 17 -8.67 -8.84 5.12
CA GLY A 17 -7.69 -9.90 4.88
C GLY A 17 -7.21 -9.93 3.43
N GLY A 18 -8.09 -9.68 2.45
CA GLY A 18 -7.73 -9.55 1.05
C GLY A 18 -6.81 -8.37 0.77
N ILE A 19 -7.10 -7.20 1.35
CA ILE A 19 -6.25 -6.00 1.23
C ILE A 19 -4.85 -6.28 1.80
N TYR A 20 -4.77 -6.85 3.00
CA TYR A 20 -3.48 -7.23 3.59
C TYR A 20 -2.80 -8.37 2.84
N GLY A 21 -3.56 -9.30 2.28
CA GLY A 21 -3.06 -10.39 1.44
C GLY A 21 -2.37 -9.86 0.19
N ILE A 22 -3.00 -8.93 -0.53
CA ILE A 22 -2.40 -8.29 -1.71
C ILE A 22 -1.14 -7.49 -1.31
N ALA A 23 -1.19 -6.75 -0.20
CA ALA A 23 -0.05 -6.01 0.31
C ALA A 23 1.14 -6.94 0.63
N ALA A 24 0.88 -8.08 1.28
CA ALA A 24 1.87 -9.11 1.59
C ALA A 24 2.40 -9.81 0.34
N MET A 25 1.54 -10.13 -0.64
CA MET A 25 1.95 -10.73 -1.91
C MET A 25 2.98 -9.85 -2.64
N GLY A 26 2.87 -8.53 -2.56
CA GLY A 26 3.87 -7.61 -3.12
C GLY A 26 5.26 -7.81 -2.49
N LEU A 27 5.32 -7.89 -1.15
CA LEU A 27 6.56 -8.15 -0.42
C LEU A 27 7.11 -9.56 -0.73
N ASP A 28 6.23 -10.56 -0.80
CA ASP A 28 6.59 -11.95 -1.10
C ASP A 28 7.14 -12.10 -2.52
N LEU A 29 6.64 -11.36 -3.50
CA LEU A 29 7.20 -11.37 -4.86
C LEU A 29 8.61 -10.78 -4.88
N VAL A 30 8.84 -9.67 -4.18
CA VAL A 30 10.17 -9.04 -4.07
C VAL A 30 11.15 -9.99 -3.39
N PHE A 31 10.79 -10.52 -2.22
CA PHE A 31 11.65 -11.45 -1.49
C PHE A 31 11.79 -12.79 -2.23
N GLY A 32 10.73 -13.29 -2.85
CA GLY A 32 10.69 -14.58 -3.55
C GLY A 32 11.63 -14.63 -4.74
N VAL A 33 11.63 -13.58 -5.56
CA VAL A 33 12.41 -13.49 -6.81
C VAL A 33 13.79 -12.88 -6.55
N ILE A 34 13.86 -11.72 -5.88
CA ILE A 34 15.11 -10.97 -5.73
C ILE A 34 15.92 -11.48 -4.52
N LYS A 35 15.29 -12.21 -3.57
CA LYS A 35 15.90 -12.63 -2.29
C LYS A 35 16.42 -11.43 -1.49
N MET A 36 15.64 -10.35 -1.52
CA MET A 36 15.94 -9.10 -0.83
C MET A 36 14.79 -8.77 0.11
N LEU A 37 15.05 -8.72 1.41
CA LEU A 37 14.05 -8.34 2.38
C LEU A 37 13.95 -6.81 2.42
N ASN A 38 12.76 -6.28 2.12
CA ASN A 38 12.51 -4.85 2.03
C ASN A 38 11.50 -4.38 3.08
N ILE A 39 11.97 -3.79 4.19
CA ILE A 39 11.10 -3.23 5.24
C ILE A 39 10.37 -1.97 4.74
N ALA A 40 10.96 -1.21 3.81
CA ALA A 40 10.39 0.03 3.29
C ALA A 40 9.13 -0.19 2.41
N HIS A 41 8.70 -1.44 2.20
CA HIS A 41 7.50 -1.77 1.44
C HIS A 41 6.24 -1.07 1.97
N GLY A 42 6.09 -0.98 3.30
CA GLY A 42 4.98 -0.24 3.92
C GLY A 42 4.97 1.25 3.57
N GLU A 43 6.15 1.86 3.51
CA GLU A 43 6.29 3.27 3.14
C GLU A 43 5.95 3.50 1.66
N LEU A 44 6.27 2.55 0.78
CA LEU A 44 5.90 2.62 -0.64
C LEU A 44 4.38 2.50 -0.83
N LEU A 45 3.72 1.64 -0.05
CA LEU A 45 2.24 1.57 0.00
C LEU A 45 1.64 2.91 0.45
N MET A 46 2.23 3.53 1.47
CA MET A 46 1.82 4.84 1.97
C MET A 46 1.99 5.95 0.90
N LEU A 47 3.11 5.97 0.17
CA LEU A 47 3.30 6.89 -0.96
C LEU A 47 2.24 6.68 -2.07
N GLY A 48 1.82 5.44 -2.31
CA GLY A 48 0.71 5.12 -3.20
C GLY A 48 -0.61 5.74 -2.75
N GLY A 49 -0.92 5.59 -1.46
CA GLY A 49 -2.08 6.25 -0.85
C GLY A 49 -2.04 7.78 -1.00
N TYR A 50 -0.87 8.39 -0.80
CA TYR A 50 -0.68 9.83 -1.01
C TYR A 50 -0.84 10.23 -2.48
N ALA A 51 -0.36 9.43 -3.44
CA ALA A 51 -0.57 9.70 -4.86
C ALA A 51 -2.07 9.72 -5.20
N THR A 52 -2.83 8.74 -4.70
CA THR A 52 -4.29 8.70 -4.83
C THR A 52 -4.96 9.91 -4.15
N PHE A 53 -4.55 10.24 -2.93
CA PHE A 53 -5.09 11.39 -2.19
C PHE A 53 -4.89 12.70 -2.96
N TRP A 54 -3.67 12.98 -3.42
CA TRP A 54 -3.36 14.20 -4.17
C TRP A 54 -4.07 14.26 -5.52
N ALA A 55 -4.18 13.13 -6.23
CA ALA A 55 -4.95 13.05 -7.46
C ALA A 55 -6.44 13.37 -7.22
N PHE A 56 -7.01 12.86 -6.14
CA PHE A 56 -8.39 13.13 -5.74
C PHE A 56 -8.60 14.62 -5.40
N ILE A 57 -7.78 15.19 -4.51
CA ILE A 57 -8.02 16.58 -4.06
C ILE A 57 -7.66 17.64 -5.11
N THR A 58 -6.69 17.35 -5.99
CA THR A 58 -6.18 18.34 -6.97
C THR A 58 -6.96 18.29 -8.28
N PHE A 59 -7.28 17.08 -8.76
CA PHE A 59 -7.92 16.88 -10.06
C PHE A 59 -9.36 16.37 -9.96
N GLY A 60 -9.86 16.08 -8.75
CA GLY A 60 -11.19 15.49 -8.56
C GLY A 60 -11.30 14.06 -9.09
N LEU A 61 -10.17 13.38 -9.32
CA LEU A 61 -10.16 12.04 -9.91
C LEU A 61 -10.63 11.01 -8.90
N ASP A 62 -11.51 10.12 -9.35
CA ASP A 62 -11.91 8.96 -8.58
C ASP A 62 -10.68 8.12 -8.14
N PRO A 63 -10.66 7.54 -6.93
CA PRO A 63 -9.52 6.75 -6.46
C PRO A 63 -9.10 5.62 -7.40
N PHE A 64 -10.05 4.96 -8.08
CA PHE A 64 -9.72 3.90 -9.03
C PHE A 64 -9.10 4.46 -10.32
N VAL A 65 -9.56 5.63 -10.77
CA VAL A 65 -8.97 6.33 -11.93
C VAL A 65 -7.59 6.87 -11.58
N SER A 66 -7.38 7.30 -10.33
CA SER A 66 -6.08 7.78 -9.88
C SER A 66 -4.97 6.73 -9.96
N LEU A 67 -5.30 5.43 -10.02
CA LEU A 67 -4.33 4.36 -10.27
C LEU A 67 -3.58 4.56 -11.59
N ALA A 68 -4.21 5.13 -12.62
CA ALA A 68 -3.57 5.43 -13.89
C ALA A 68 -2.40 6.43 -13.75
N ILE A 69 -2.42 7.26 -12.71
CA ILE A 69 -1.34 8.21 -12.37
C ILE A 69 -0.43 7.62 -11.29
N GLY A 70 -1.01 7.00 -10.27
CA GLY A 70 -0.29 6.42 -9.14
C GLY A 70 0.68 5.32 -9.55
N ILE A 71 0.29 4.45 -10.49
CA ILE A 71 1.15 3.37 -10.99
C ILE A 71 2.42 3.94 -11.66
N PRO A 72 2.34 4.85 -12.66
CA PRO A 72 3.54 5.49 -13.22
C PRO A 72 4.40 6.22 -12.19
N VAL A 73 3.79 6.94 -11.25
CA VAL A 73 4.52 7.69 -10.20
C VAL A 73 5.29 6.74 -9.29
N LEU A 74 4.63 5.69 -8.76
CA LEU A 74 5.29 4.69 -7.92
C LEU A 74 6.34 3.89 -8.69
N PHE A 75 6.11 3.61 -9.97
CA PHE A 75 7.11 2.97 -10.82
C PHE A 75 8.35 3.85 -10.97
N ALA A 76 8.18 5.16 -11.21
CA ALA A 76 9.29 6.11 -11.29
C ALA A 76 10.06 6.21 -9.96
N ILE A 77 9.35 6.26 -8.82
CA ILE A 77 9.96 6.23 -7.48
C ILE A 77 10.73 4.93 -7.27
N GLY A 78 10.14 3.79 -7.62
CA GLY A 78 10.76 2.47 -7.53
C GLY A 78 12.04 2.38 -8.37
N LEU A 79 12.03 2.89 -9.60
CA LEU A 79 13.22 2.97 -10.46
C LEU A 79 14.30 3.89 -9.89
N ALA A 80 13.91 5.01 -9.27
CA ALA A 80 14.85 5.92 -8.63
C ALA A 80 15.52 5.26 -7.42
N LEU A 81 14.72 4.60 -6.57
CA LEU A 81 15.22 3.85 -5.41
C LEU A 81 16.10 2.67 -5.81
N ASP A 82 15.71 1.95 -6.87
CA ASP A 82 16.54 0.88 -7.42
C ASP A 82 17.92 1.42 -7.80
N ARG A 83 17.97 2.43 -8.68
CA ARG A 83 19.25 3.01 -9.14
C ARG A 83 20.08 3.63 -8.02
N ALA A 84 19.45 4.35 -7.10
CA ALA A 84 20.16 5.10 -6.06
C ALA A 84 20.59 4.22 -4.88
N VAL A 85 19.79 3.20 -4.53
CA VAL A 85 19.94 2.46 -3.27
C VAL A 85 20.12 0.97 -3.52
N TYR A 86 19.15 0.32 -4.18
CA TYR A 86 19.11 -1.15 -4.22
C TYR A 86 20.02 -1.79 -5.26
N HIS A 87 20.41 -1.08 -6.32
CA HIS A 87 21.22 -1.60 -7.42
C HIS A 87 22.57 -2.17 -6.97
N ARG A 88 23.16 -1.58 -5.92
CA ARG A 88 24.40 -2.11 -5.31
C ARG A 88 24.14 -3.35 -4.45
N ILE A 89 23.00 -3.41 -3.76
CA ILE A 89 22.63 -4.51 -2.87
C ILE A 89 22.26 -5.76 -3.67
N VAL A 90 21.54 -5.59 -4.79
CA VAL A 90 21.11 -6.73 -5.64
C VAL A 90 22.29 -7.54 -6.16
N ARG A 91 23.46 -6.91 -6.34
CA ARG A 91 24.71 -7.54 -6.79
C ARG A 91 25.44 -8.36 -5.72
N LEU A 92 25.07 -8.20 -4.45
CA LEU A 92 25.61 -9.01 -3.35
C LEU A 92 25.04 -10.43 -3.41
N LEU A 93 25.74 -11.38 -2.80
CA LEU A 93 25.37 -12.80 -2.81
C LEU A 93 25.24 -13.33 -1.38
N GLY A 94 24.43 -14.39 -1.23
CA GLY A 94 24.27 -15.10 0.04
C GLY A 94 23.71 -14.23 1.16
N GLU A 95 24.21 -14.45 2.38
CA GLU A 95 23.72 -13.78 3.59
C GLU A 95 23.99 -12.27 3.60
N GLU A 96 25.07 -11.81 2.97
CA GLU A 96 25.41 -10.38 2.93
C GLU A 96 24.31 -9.57 2.23
N LYS A 97 23.69 -10.15 1.19
CA LYS A 97 22.57 -9.53 0.48
C LYS A 97 21.39 -9.27 1.42
N ILE A 98 20.99 -10.27 2.20
CA ILE A 98 19.82 -10.18 3.11
C ILE A 98 20.11 -9.22 4.26
N LYS A 99 21.29 -9.32 4.89
CA LYS A 99 21.68 -8.44 6.01
C LYS A 99 21.74 -6.98 5.57
N ASN A 100 22.38 -6.70 4.43
CA ASN A 100 22.50 -5.34 3.93
C ASN A 100 21.16 -4.80 3.42
N SER A 101 20.31 -5.63 2.81
CA SER A 101 18.98 -5.18 2.39
C SER A 101 18.09 -4.80 3.56
N LEU A 102 18.15 -5.56 4.65
CA LEU A 102 17.41 -5.24 5.88
C LEU A 102 17.87 -3.90 6.44
N LEU A 103 19.18 -3.71 6.62
CA LEU A 103 19.75 -2.48 7.18
C LEU A 103 19.40 -1.25 6.32
N VAL A 104 19.58 -1.36 5.00
CA VAL A 104 19.32 -0.26 4.09
C VAL A 104 17.83 0.03 3.97
N SER A 105 16.98 -1.00 3.88
CA SER A 105 15.53 -0.79 3.83
C SER A 105 14.98 -0.21 5.13
N PHE A 106 15.53 -0.57 6.29
CA PHE A 106 15.19 0.07 7.56
C PHE A 106 15.57 1.55 7.58
N GLY A 107 16.79 1.89 7.14
CA GLY A 107 17.21 3.29 7.00
C GLY A 107 16.31 4.06 6.02
N LEU A 108 15.93 3.42 4.91
CA LEU A 108 15.01 4.01 3.94
C LEU A 108 13.61 4.23 4.52
N THR A 109 13.10 3.29 5.33
CA THR A 109 11.84 3.47 6.05
C THR A 109 11.88 4.77 6.86
N LEU A 110 12.92 4.97 7.67
CA LEU A 110 13.06 6.17 8.47
C LEU A 110 13.12 7.43 7.61
N VAL A 111 13.86 7.42 6.51
CA VAL A 111 13.98 8.58 5.61
C VAL A 111 12.63 8.91 4.97
N ILE A 112 11.93 7.92 4.40
CA ILE A 112 10.64 8.14 3.73
C ILE A 112 9.60 8.60 4.75
N GLN A 113 9.53 7.94 5.91
CA GLN A 113 8.55 8.27 6.95
C GLN A 113 8.76 9.70 7.50
N ASN A 114 10.01 10.08 7.79
CA ASN A 114 10.30 11.43 8.27
C ASN A 114 10.05 12.49 7.20
N LEU A 115 10.38 12.20 5.93
CA LEU A 115 10.10 13.11 4.82
C LEU A 115 8.59 13.27 4.62
N ALA A 116 7.83 12.18 4.64
CA ALA A 116 6.37 12.21 4.55
C ALA A 116 5.77 13.00 5.71
N THR A 117 6.26 12.80 6.94
CA THR A 117 5.80 13.57 8.11
C THR A 117 6.13 15.06 7.97
N ALA A 118 7.31 15.41 7.47
CA ALA A 118 7.71 16.79 7.26
C ALA A 118 6.89 17.50 6.17
N LEU A 119 6.56 16.78 5.09
CA LEU A 119 5.81 17.33 3.95
C LEU A 119 4.29 17.31 4.14
N PHE A 120 3.77 16.27 4.80
CA PHE A 120 2.33 15.96 4.84
C PHE A 120 1.73 15.90 6.23
N THR A 121 2.53 16.15 7.29
CA THR A 121 2.18 15.95 8.72
C THR A 121 1.95 14.49 9.09
N ALA A 122 1.82 14.19 10.39
CA ALA A 122 1.56 12.84 10.90
C ALA A 122 0.06 12.48 10.93
N ASP A 123 -0.81 13.39 10.47
CA ASP A 123 -2.25 13.20 10.53
C ASP A 123 -2.73 12.21 9.45
N GLU A 124 -3.73 11.40 9.83
CA GLU A 124 -4.37 10.49 8.89
C GLU A 124 -5.17 11.28 7.84
N ARG A 125 -5.04 10.85 6.58
CA ARG A 125 -5.77 11.44 5.46
C ARG A 125 -6.68 10.41 4.83
N THR A 126 -7.95 10.78 4.66
CA THR A 126 -8.98 9.90 4.10
C THR A 126 -9.55 10.51 2.84
N VAL A 127 -9.71 9.70 1.79
CA VAL A 127 -10.42 10.09 0.58
C VAL A 127 -11.91 9.76 0.76
N GLN A 128 -12.75 10.79 0.72
CA GLN A 128 -14.21 10.65 0.83
C GLN A 128 -14.86 10.70 -0.55
N VAL A 129 -15.16 9.53 -1.11
CA VAL A 129 -15.93 9.41 -2.35
C VAL A 129 -17.43 9.43 -2.06
N SER A 130 -18.23 9.93 -3.02
CA SER A 130 -19.68 10.05 -2.89
C SER A 130 -20.38 8.71 -2.62
N TYR A 131 -19.80 7.61 -3.10
CA TYR A 131 -20.31 6.25 -2.92
C TYR A 131 -19.73 5.51 -1.70
N ALA A 132 -18.92 6.17 -0.85
CA ALA A 132 -18.27 5.53 0.29
C ALA A 132 -19.28 4.96 1.32
N GLY A 133 -20.44 5.60 1.44
CA GLY A 133 -21.54 5.14 2.31
C GLY A 133 -22.53 4.20 1.63
N ILE A 134 -22.36 3.91 0.35
CA ILE A 134 -23.29 3.06 -0.41
C ILE A 134 -22.81 1.61 -0.29
N GLY A 135 -23.72 0.73 0.13
CA GLY A 135 -23.48 -0.70 0.23
C GLY A 135 -24.67 -1.49 -0.29
N LEU A 136 -24.38 -2.63 -0.92
CA LEU A 136 -25.39 -3.61 -1.30
C LEU A 136 -25.79 -4.40 -0.06
N ASN A 137 -27.06 -4.32 0.32
CA ASN A 137 -27.62 -5.15 1.38
C ASN A 137 -28.22 -6.42 0.77
N LEU A 138 -27.60 -7.56 1.02
CA LEU A 138 -28.03 -8.88 0.57
C LEU A 138 -28.26 -9.75 1.81
N LEU A 139 -29.50 -10.21 1.99
CA LEU A 139 -29.86 -11.16 3.07
C LEU A 139 -29.43 -10.70 4.49
N GLY A 140 -29.53 -9.40 4.78
CA GLY A 140 -29.12 -8.84 6.07
C GLY A 140 -27.61 -8.57 6.22
N VAL A 141 -26.83 -8.77 5.15
CA VAL A 141 -25.39 -8.50 5.11
C VAL A 141 -25.10 -7.33 4.16
N THR A 142 -24.34 -6.35 4.64
CA THR A 142 -23.93 -5.16 3.88
C THR A 142 -22.57 -5.38 3.22
N PHE A 143 -22.52 -5.22 1.90
CA PHE A 143 -21.31 -5.22 1.09
C PHE A 143 -21.01 -3.80 0.58
N PRO A 144 -20.02 -3.09 1.15
CA PRO A 144 -19.67 -1.74 0.73
C PRO A 144 -19.19 -1.72 -0.72
N TYR A 145 -19.70 -0.79 -1.54
CA TYR A 145 -19.29 -0.67 -2.93
C TYR A 145 -17.78 -0.42 -3.10
N THR A 146 -17.19 0.35 -2.19
CA THR A 146 -15.74 0.65 -2.16
C THR A 146 -14.85 -0.57 -1.96
N ARG A 147 -15.38 -1.69 -1.47
CA ARG A 147 -14.64 -2.94 -1.25
C ARG A 147 -14.90 -3.99 -2.33
N LEU A 148 -15.91 -3.77 -3.18
CA LEU A 148 -16.28 -4.66 -4.28
C LEU A 148 -15.61 -4.28 -5.60
N LEU A 149 -15.29 -2.99 -5.77
CA LEU A 149 -14.51 -2.44 -6.87
C LEU A 149 -13.01 -2.56 -6.57
#